data_AF-R6WT87-F1
#
_entry.id   AF-R6WT87-F1
#
_cell.length_a   1.000
_cell.length_b   1.000
_cell.length_c   1.000
_cell.angle_alpha   90.00
_cell.angle_beta   90.00
_cell.angle_gamma   90.00
#
_symmetry.space_group_name_H-M   'P 1'
#
loop_
_entity.id
_entity.type
_entity.pdbx_description
1 polymer ?
#
loop_
_entity_poly.entity_id
_entity_poly.type
_entity_poly.pdbx_seq_one_letter_code
_entity_poly.pdbx_strand_id
1 'polypeptide(L)'
;MLRTDRTLVPLSLLTVWSGLELHAAGHSARPDAIGTWSAVHIAASAAFTAASILHIVHHRKWYTALAGGIGGRSRMTLLLSVCFLAAALSGIAALFDDGSGLFHYKTGLLLLPVGLLHLLKRLRILTGRGSEKRVRHASGRDRSNGQAGPGLR
;
A
#
# COMPACT_ATOMS: atom_id res chain seq x y z
N MET A 1 0.98 -13.60 -10.19
CA MET A 1 0.57 -12.79 -9.02
C MET A 1 1.70 -12.52 -8.01
N LEU A 2 2.62 -13.46 -7.70
CA LEU A 2 3.67 -13.22 -6.68
C LEU A 2 4.96 -12.54 -7.17
N ARG A 3 5.27 -12.51 -8.47
CA ARG A 3 6.61 -12.09 -8.93
C ARG A 3 6.88 -10.59 -8.78
N THR A 4 5.95 -9.74 -9.21
CA THR A 4 6.03 -8.26 -9.05
C THR A 4 5.76 -7.80 -7.61
N ASP A 5 4.92 -8.50 -6.86
CA ASP A 5 4.71 -8.21 -5.43
C ASP A 5 5.98 -8.43 -4.59
N ARG A 6 6.73 -9.50 -4.89
CA ARG A 6 7.99 -9.81 -4.20
C ARG A 6 9.09 -8.78 -4.46
N THR A 7 9.05 -8.07 -5.59
CA THR A 7 10.00 -7.00 -5.88
C THR A 7 9.55 -5.65 -5.32
N LEU A 8 8.24 -5.41 -5.23
CA LEU A 8 7.69 -4.17 -4.68
C LEU A 8 7.95 -4.00 -3.19
N VAL A 9 7.87 -5.09 -2.40
CA VAL A 9 8.10 -5.04 -0.95
C VAL A 9 9.53 -4.62 -0.57
N PRO A 10 10.61 -5.22 -1.10
CA PRO A 10 11.96 -4.78 -0.76
C PRO A 10 12.25 -3.38 -1.30
N LEU A 11 11.74 -3.02 -2.49
CA LEU A 11 11.89 -1.67 -3.02
C LEU A 11 11.16 -0.62 -2.16
N SER A 12 9.95 -0.92 -1.68
CA SER A 12 9.22 0.01 -0.81
C SER A 12 9.95 0.21 0.52
N LEU A 13 10.50 -0.86 1.12
CA LEU A 13 11.30 -0.77 2.34
C LEU A 13 12.58 0.04 2.11
N LEU A 14 13.26 -0.15 0.97
CA LEU A 14 14.46 0.59 0.62
C LEU A 14 14.16 2.08 0.41
N THR A 15 13.07 2.43 -0.28
CA THR A 15 12.61 3.81 -0.46
C THR A 15 12.31 4.48 0.88
N VAL A 16 11.61 3.79 1.77
CA VAL A 16 11.30 4.30 3.12
C VAL A 16 12.56 4.52 3.94
N TRP A 17 13.43 3.51 3.98
CA TRP A 17 14.66 3.54 4.77
C TRP A 17 15.56 4.70 4.33
N SER A 18 15.82 4.81 3.03
CA SER A 18 16.61 5.91 2.47
C SER A 18 15.96 7.28 2.70
N GLY A 19 14.63 7.38 2.72
CA GLY A 19 13.93 8.63 3.03
C GLY A 19 14.07 9.06 4.49
N LEU A 20 14.02 8.10 5.43
CA LEU A 20 14.28 8.34 6.86
C LEU A 20 15.71 8.80 7.10
N GLU A 21 16.69 8.12 6.48
CA GLU A 21 18.11 8.49 6.56
C GLU A 21 18.38 9.86 5.94
N LEU A 22 17.76 10.19 4.80
CA LEU A 22 17.86 11.52 4.19
C LEU A 22 17.32 12.61 5.13
N HIS A 23 16.18 12.37 5.78
CA HIS A 23 15.60 13.32 6.73
C HIS A 23 16.46 13.46 8.00
N ALA A 24 17.03 12.36 8.50
CA ALA A 24 17.98 12.39 9.61
C ALA A 24 19.29 13.11 9.25
N ALA A 25 19.81 12.90 8.03
CA ALA A 25 20.97 13.59 7.51
C ALA A 25 20.72 15.10 7.43
N GLY A 26 19.54 15.52 6.98
CA GLY A 26 19.08 16.91 6.97
C GLY A 26 19.11 17.56 8.36
N HIS A 27 18.64 16.86 9.40
CA HIS A 27 18.72 17.34 10.79
C HIS A 27 20.15 17.50 11.29
N SER A 28 21.03 16.56 10.92
CA SER A 28 22.45 16.60 11.30
C SER A 28 23.29 17.56 10.46
N ALA A 29 22.71 18.22 9.45
CA ALA A 29 23.37 19.13 8.51
C ALA A 29 24.67 18.56 7.90
N ARG A 30 24.69 17.25 7.62
CA ARG A 30 25.84 16.52 7.04
C ARG A 30 25.74 16.50 5.51
N PRO A 31 26.50 17.34 4.77
CA PRO A 31 26.28 17.52 3.33
C PRO A 31 26.59 16.26 2.52
N ASP A 32 27.60 15.50 2.93
CA ASP A 32 28.01 14.22 2.38
C ASP A 32 26.90 13.15 2.50
N ALA A 33 26.29 13.07 3.67
CA ALA A 33 25.18 12.17 3.94
C ALA A 33 23.93 12.60 3.17
N ILE A 34 23.63 13.90 3.11
CA ILE A 34 22.48 14.43 2.34
C ILE A 34 22.61 14.06 0.87
N GLY A 35 23.77 14.29 0.24
CA GLY A 35 23.99 13.96 -1.17
C GLY A 35 23.84 12.45 -1.44
N THR A 36 24.47 11.62 -0.60
CA THR A 36 24.43 10.16 -0.74
C THR A 36 23.02 9.62 -0.58
N TRP A 37 22.34 9.99 0.50
CA TRP A 37 20.98 9.53 0.78
C TRP A 37 19.95 10.07 -0.21
N SER A 38 20.15 11.28 -0.75
CA SER A 38 19.31 11.81 -1.83
C SER A 38 19.42 10.95 -3.08
N ALA A 39 20.64 10.62 -3.51
CA ALA A 39 20.85 9.77 -4.68
C ALA A 39 20.24 8.38 -4.50
N VAL A 40 20.47 7.75 -3.34
CA VAL A 40 19.88 6.45 -3.00
C VAL A 40 18.36 6.51 -2.98
N HIS A 41 17.78 7.55 -2.37
CA HIS A 41 16.34 7.71 -2.27
C HIS A 41 15.68 7.93 -3.63
N ILE A 42 16.27 8.77 -4.48
CA ILE A 42 15.78 9.00 -5.85
C ILE A 42 15.85 7.71 -6.67
N ALA A 43 16.99 7.00 -6.64
CA ALA A 43 17.16 5.76 -7.38
C ALA A 43 16.18 4.66 -6.92
N ALA A 44 16.04 4.47 -5.60
CA ALA A 44 15.10 3.51 -5.03
C ALA A 44 13.64 3.87 -5.38
N SER A 45 13.27 5.15 -5.25
CA SER A 45 11.92 5.64 -5.56
C SER A 45 11.57 5.52 -7.04
N ALA A 46 12.52 5.79 -7.95
CA ALA A 46 12.35 5.59 -9.37
C ALA A 46 12.12 4.10 -9.70
N ALA A 47 12.94 3.21 -9.13
CA ALA A 47 12.79 1.77 -9.30
C ALA A 47 11.45 1.26 -8.74
N PHE A 48 11.06 1.73 -7.55
CA PHE A 48 9.77 1.40 -6.93
C PHE A 48 8.59 1.90 -7.77
N THR A 49 8.69 3.09 -8.34
CA THR A 49 7.66 3.67 -9.20
C THR A 49 7.52 2.89 -10.51
N ALA A 50 8.63 2.57 -11.16
CA ALA A 50 8.64 1.75 -12.37
C ALA A 50 8.04 0.36 -12.12
N ALA A 51 8.45 -0.31 -11.03
CA ALA A 51 7.89 -1.59 -10.62
C ALA A 51 6.38 -1.49 -10.31
N SER A 52 5.93 -0.38 -9.71
CA SER A 52 4.52 -0.13 -9.40
C SER A 52 3.70 0.07 -10.67
N ILE A 53 4.23 0.79 -11.66
CA ILE A 53 3.60 0.94 -12.99
C ILE A 53 3.48 -0.44 -13.63
N LEU A 54 4.55 -1.25 -13.68
CA LEU A 54 4.49 -2.60 -14.24
C LEU A 54 3.48 -3.50 -13.51
N HIS A 55 3.38 -3.39 -12.19
CA HIS A 55 2.38 -4.08 -11.40
C HIS A 55 0.95 -3.66 -11.81
N ILE A 56 0.68 -2.36 -11.92
CA ILE A 56 -0.61 -1.83 -12.37
C ILE A 56 -0.92 -2.30 -13.80
N VAL A 57 0.07 -2.26 -14.71
CA VAL A 57 -0.07 -2.72 -16.09
C VAL A 57 -0.46 -4.21 -16.13
N HIS A 58 0.18 -5.04 -15.33
CA HIS A 58 -0.13 -6.47 -15.23
C HIS A 58 -1.53 -6.71 -14.66
N HIS A 59 -2.01 -5.81 -13.81
CA HIS A 59 -3.35 -5.83 -13.23
C HIS A 59 -4.36 -4.94 -13.97
N ARG A 60 -4.08 -4.55 -15.23
CA ARG A 60 -4.95 -3.66 -16.03
C ARG A 60 -6.41 -4.09 -16.05
N LYS A 61 -6.72 -5.39 -16.11
CA LYS A 61 -8.10 -5.91 -16.07
C LYS A 61 -8.88 -5.50 -14.82
N TRP A 62 -8.20 -5.32 -13.67
CA TRP A 62 -8.82 -4.83 -12.43
C TRP A 62 -9.13 -3.34 -12.51
N TYR A 63 -8.23 -2.57 -13.12
CA TYR A 63 -8.34 -1.11 -13.31
C TYR A 63 -9.30 -0.72 -14.44
N THR A 64 -9.33 -1.43 -15.58
CA THR A 64 -10.29 -1.14 -16.66
C THR A 64 -11.72 -1.37 -16.19
N ALA A 65 -11.92 -2.34 -15.31
CA ALA A 65 -13.22 -2.57 -14.70
C ALA A 65 -13.62 -1.44 -13.72
N LEU A 66 -12.71 -0.55 -13.26
CA LEU A 66 -13.08 0.67 -12.49
C LEU A 66 -13.96 1.63 -13.27
N ALA A 67 -13.84 1.67 -14.60
CA ALA A 67 -14.71 2.47 -15.44
C ALA A 67 -16.19 2.04 -15.36
N GLY A 68 -16.48 0.81 -14.93
CA GLY A 68 -17.84 0.30 -14.69
C GLY A 68 -18.42 0.57 -13.30
N GLY A 69 -17.72 1.33 -12.43
CA GLY A 69 -18.19 1.72 -11.09
C GLY A 69 -17.40 1.14 -9.91
N ILE A 70 -17.50 1.79 -8.74
CA ILE A 70 -16.70 1.51 -7.52
C ILE A 70 -17.30 0.41 -6.63
N GLY A 71 -18.57 0.03 -6.86
CA GLY A 71 -19.46 -0.65 -5.90
C GLY A 71 -19.01 -1.99 -5.28
N GLY A 72 -17.95 -2.63 -5.77
CA GLY A 72 -17.43 -3.90 -5.23
C GLY A 72 -15.92 -3.95 -4.95
N ARG A 73 -15.18 -2.83 -5.11
CA ARG A 73 -13.71 -2.85 -5.04
C ARG A 73 -13.15 -2.50 -3.67
N SER A 74 -11.93 -2.98 -3.43
CA SER A 74 -11.16 -2.71 -2.22
C SER A 74 -10.87 -1.22 -2.08
N ARG A 75 -11.65 -0.51 -1.25
CA ARG A 75 -11.40 0.89 -0.84
C ARG A 75 -9.95 1.11 -0.39
N MET A 76 -9.34 0.09 0.21
CA MET A 76 -7.92 0.09 0.62
C MET A 76 -6.96 0.21 -0.57
N THR A 77 -7.21 -0.47 -1.69
CA THR A 77 -6.36 -0.39 -2.88
C THR A 77 -6.48 0.97 -3.56
N LEU A 78 -7.69 1.55 -3.55
CA LEU A 78 -7.91 2.90 -4.06
C LEU A 78 -7.17 3.94 -3.20
N LEU A 79 -7.33 3.87 -1.87
CA LEU A 79 -6.61 4.74 -0.94
C LEU A 79 -5.10 4.65 -1.14
N LEU A 80 -4.55 3.42 -1.21
CA LEU A 80 -3.13 3.21 -1.47
C LEU A 80 -2.69 3.85 -2.79
N SER A 81 -3.49 3.73 -3.86
CA SER A 81 -3.17 4.32 -5.17
C SER A 81 -3.13 5.84 -5.12
N VAL A 82 -4.09 6.47 -4.43
CA VAL A 82 -4.14 7.93 -4.27
C VAL A 82 -2.96 8.43 -3.42
N CYS A 83 -2.69 7.79 -2.28
CA CYS A 83 -1.54 8.14 -1.44
C CYS A 83 -0.22 7.97 -2.20
N PHE A 84 -0.08 6.88 -2.97
CA PHE A 84 1.11 6.63 -3.78
C PHE A 84 1.29 7.70 -4.85
N LEU A 85 0.22 8.08 -5.57
CA LEU A 85 0.28 9.13 -6.59
C LEU A 85 0.65 10.49 -5.97
N ALA A 86 0.07 10.83 -4.82
CA ALA A 86 0.41 12.06 -4.10
C ALA A 86 1.89 12.08 -3.66
N ALA A 87 2.41 10.96 -3.15
CA ALA A 87 3.81 10.82 -2.78
C ALA A 87 4.76 10.91 -3.99
N ALA A 88 4.40 10.29 -5.12
CA ALA A 88 5.19 10.35 -6.35
C ALA A 88 5.25 11.76 -6.95
N LEU A 89 4.10 12.43 -7.07
CA LEU A 89 4.03 13.79 -7.62
C LEU A 89 4.75 14.80 -6.72
N SER A 90 4.60 14.68 -5.40
CA SER A 90 5.33 15.53 -4.46
C SER A 90 6.83 15.28 -4.47
N GLY A 91 7.27 14.03 -4.67
CA GLY A 91 8.69 13.70 -4.80
C GLY A 91 9.31 14.29 -6.07
N ILE A 92 8.57 14.27 -7.18
CA ILE A 92 8.99 14.95 -8.42
C ILE A 92 9.06 16.46 -8.20
N ALA A 93 8.05 17.07 -7.56
CA ALA A 93 8.07 18.49 -7.24
C ALA A 93 9.27 18.88 -6.37
N ALA A 94 9.65 18.03 -5.42
CA ALA A 94 10.79 18.25 -4.51
C ALA A 94 12.16 18.28 -5.21
N LEU A 95 12.23 17.86 -6.47
CA LEU A 95 13.45 18.02 -7.28
C LEU A 95 13.61 19.44 -7.84
N PHE A 96 12.53 20.22 -7.89
CA PHE A 96 12.48 21.55 -8.51
C PHE A 96 12.13 22.67 -7.53
N ASP A 97 11.55 22.32 -6.38
CA ASP A 97 11.12 23.26 -5.36
C ASP A 97 11.47 22.75 -3.96
N ASP A 98 12.33 23.51 -3.28
CA ASP A 98 12.79 23.23 -1.91
C ASP A 98 11.62 23.22 -0.90
N GLY A 99 10.52 23.94 -1.18
CA GLY A 99 9.34 24.03 -0.31
C GLY A 99 8.50 22.75 -0.26
N SER A 100 8.55 21.92 -1.29
CA SER A 100 7.70 20.73 -1.43
C SER A 100 8.22 19.49 -0.69
N GLY A 101 9.46 19.51 -0.18
CA GLY A 101 10.07 18.41 0.57
C GLY A 101 9.31 18.03 1.85
N LEU A 102 8.75 19.01 2.57
CA LEU A 102 7.95 18.75 3.78
C LEU A 102 6.62 18.06 3.44
N PHE A 103 5.99 18.45 2.33
CA PHE A 103 4.77 17.82 1.86
C PHE A 103 5.06 16.38 1.38
N HIS A 104 6.18 16.17 0.70
CA HIS A 104 6.65 14.84 0.32
C HIS A 104 6.88 13.95 1.55
N TYR A 105 7.54 14.46 2.60
CA TYR A 105 7.75 13.74 3.84
C TYR A 105 6.42 13.31 4.50
N LYS A 106 5.45 14.24 4.63
CA LYS A 106 4.13 13.95 5.21
C LYS A 106 3.37 12.88 4.43
N THR A 107 3.38 12.97 3.10
CA THR A 107 2.68 12.01 2.24
C THR A 107 3.38 10.63 2.25
N GLY A 108 4.71 10.58 2.29
CA GLY A 108 5.48 9.36 2.47
C GLY A 108 5.21 8.68 3.82
N LEU A 109 5.14 9.46 4.91
CA LEU A 109 4.81 8.95 6.24
C LEU A 109 3.39 8.37 6.31
N LEU A 110 2.42 8.96 5.60
CA LEU A 110 1.06 8.43 5.48
C LEU A 110 1.00 7.17 4.60
N LEU A 111 1.80 7.11 3.54
CA LEU A 111 1.85 5.97 2.63
C LEU A 111 2.36 4.71 3.35
N LEU A 112 3.22 4.88 4.36
CA LEU A 112 3.81 3.79 5.15
C LEU A 112 2.76 2.88 5.83
N PRO A 113 1.89 3.37 6.75
CA PRO A 113 0.88 2.54 7.38
C PRO A 113 -0.16 2.04 6.38
N VAL A 114 -0.54 2.84 5.37
CA VAL A 114 -1.51 2.43 4.35
C VAL A 114 -0.98 1.24 3.53
N GLY A 115 0.28 1.30 3.11
CA GLY A 115 0.98 0.22 2.41
C GLY A 115 1.11 -1.04 3.26
N LEU A 116 1.47 -0.88 4.54
CA LEU A 116 1.56 -2.00 5.48
C LEU A 116 0.19 -2.67 5.70
N LEU A 117 -0.86 -1.90 5.94
CA LEU A 117 -2.23 -2.41 6.09
C LEU A 117 -2.70 -3.12 4.83
N HIS A 118 -2.38 -2.59 3.65
CA HIS A 118 -2.67 -3.24 2.38
C HIS A 118 -1.99 -4.61 2.28
N LEU A 119 -0.68 -4.68 2.57
CA LEU A 119 0.10 -5.92 2.53
C LEU A 119 -0.45 -6.96 3.52
N LEU A 120 -0.71 -6.56 4.76
CA LEU A 120 -1.29 -7.44 5.79
C LEU A 120 -2.66 -7.97 5.37
N LYS A 121 -3.53 -7.12 4.80
CA LYS A 121 -4.83 -7.53 4.30
C LYS A 121 -4.70 -8.55 3.17
N ARG A 122 -3.76 -8.33 2.24
CA ARG A 122 -3.53 -9.24 1.12
C ARG A 122 -2.95 -10.58 1.57
N LEU A 123 -2.01 -10.56 2.51
CA LEU A 123 -1.46 -11.78 3.13
C LEU A 123 -2.53 -12.58 3.87
N ARG A 124 -3.44 -11.94 4.62
CA ARG A 124 -4.54 -12.62 5.32
C ARG A 124 -5.52 -13.30 4.37
N ILE A 125 -5.77 -12.71 3.20
CA ILE A 125 -6.63 -13.31 2.15
C ILE A 125 -5.93 -14.53 1.56
N LEU A 126 -4.63 -14.46 1.28
CA LEU A 126 -3.85 -15.58 0.73
C LEU A 126 -3.63 -16.72 1.75
N THR A 127 -3.45 -16.38 3.03
CA THR A 127 -3.15 -17.36 4.10
C THR A 127 -4.43 -17.94 4.73
N GLY A 128 -5.61 -17.72 4.14
CA GLY A 128 -6.87 -18.36 4.58
C GLY A 128 -7.47 -17.87 5.92
N ARG A 129 -6.78 -17.04 6.70
CA ARG A 129 -7.24 -16.52 8.00
C ARG A 129 -8.51 -15.64 7.94
N GLY A 130 -8.92 -15.19 6.75
CA GLY A 130 -10.20 -14.52 6.54
C GLY A 130 -11.41 -15.47 6.44
N SER A 131 -11.18 -16.75 6.14
CA SER A 131 -12.24 -17.76 5.98
C SER A 131 -12.84 -18.18 7.33
N GLU A 132 -12.02 -18.28 8.38
CA GLU A 132 -12.45 -18.77 9.69
C GLU A 132 -13.50 -17.87 10.36
N LYS A 133 -13.44 -16.54 10.18
CA LYS A 133 -14.46 -15.62 10.71
C LYS A 133 -15.83 -15.78 10.02
N ARG A 134 -15.85 -16.13 8.72
CA ARG A 134 -17.11 -16.35 7.99
C ARG A 134 -17.72 -17.71 8.35
N VAL A 135 -16.90 -18.73 8.59
CA VAL A 135 -17.37 -20.05 9.05
C VAL A 135 -17.96 -19.98 10.46
N ARG A 136 -17.35 -19.22 11.39
CA ARG A 136 -17.90 -19.04 12.75
C ARG A 136 -19.23 -18.28 12.76
N HIS A 137 -19.39 -17.26 11.91
CA HIS A 137 -20.67 -16.55 11.78
C HIS A 137 -21.77 -17.36 11.08
N ALA A 138 -21.42 -18.20 10.10
CA ALA A 138 -22.38 -19.11 9.47
C ALA A 138 -22.79 -20.25 10.42
N SER A 139 -21.84 -20.85 11.13
CA SER A 139 -22.09 -21.93 12.10
C SER A 139 -22.91 -21.48 13.32
N GLY A 140 -22.77 -20.21 13.75
CA GLY A 140 -23.60 -19.64 14.81
C GLY A 140 -25.05 -19.38 14.39
N ARG A 141 -25.29 -19.08 13.10
CA ARG A 141 -26.64 -18.82 12.56
C ARG A 141 -27.42 -20.10 12.29
N ASP A 142 -26.76 -21.19 11.88
CA ASP A 142 -27.42 -22.50 11.74
C ASP A 142 -27.83 -23.09 13.08
N ARG A 143 -27.03 -22.91 14.14
CA ARG A 143 -27.38 -23.39 15.47
C ARG A 143 -28.56 -22.66 16.10
N SER A 144 -28.77 -21.37 15.82
CA SER A 144 -29.93 -20.64 16.33
C SER A 144 -31.22 -20.93 15.57
N ASN A 145 -31.13 -21.42 14.32
CA ASN A 145 -32.30 -21.68 13.47
C ASN A 145 -32.78 -23.14 13.52
N GLY A 146 -31.99 -24.06 14.08
CA GLY A 146 -32.34 -25.48 14.25
C GLY A 146 -33.16 -25.83 15.49
N GLN A 147 -33.56 -24.85 16.31
CA GLN A 147 -34.32 -25.08 17.56
C GLN A 147 -35.81 -24.68 17.49
N ALA A 148 -36.34 -24.35 16.31
CA ALA A 148 -37.79 -24.23 16.10
C ALA A 148 -38.32 -25.57 15.57
N GLY A 149 -38.52 -26.53 16.48
CA GLY A 149 -39.19 -27.80 16.15
C GLY A 149 -40.68 -27.57 15.85
N PRO A 150 -41.28 -28.33 14.92
CA PRO A 150 -42.71 -28.21 14.62
C PRO A 150 -43.53 -28.82 15.77
N GLY A 151 -44.11 -27.96 16.60
CA GLY A 151 -45.14 -28.34 17.56
C GLY A 151 -46.44 -28.68 16.84
N LEU A 152 -46.73 -29.97 16.78
CA LEU A 152 -47.97 -30.58 16.27
C LEU A 152 -49.15 -30.31 17.23
N ARG A 153 -50.32 -30.04 16.61
CA ARG A 153 -51.70 -30.17 17.11
C ARG A 153 -52.23 -29.11 18.07
#